data_AF-A0A929AQ39-F1
#
_entry.id   AF-A0A929AQ39-F1
#
_cell.length_a   1.000
_cell.length_b   1.000
_cell.length_c   1.000
_cell.angle_alpha   90.00
_cell.angle_beta   90.00
_cell.angle_gamma   90.00
#
_symmetry.space_group_name_H-M   'P 1'
#
loop_
_entity.id
_entity.type
_entity.pdbx_description
1 polymer ?
#
loop_
_entity_poly.entity_id
_entity_poly.type
_entity_poly.pdbx_seq_one_letter_code
_entity_poly.pdbx_strand_id
1 'polypeptide(L)'
;MSTFQGQKLKRMGVQKYIARVKEPLRSTRRHSSFYVGLYSHTWVSFWDDCWGIVQDLMRLNRNKLEYYLRGMRAMELILSMF
;
A
#
# COMPACT_ATOMS: atom_id res chain seq x y z
N MET A 1 -4.39 -15.10 7.81
CA MET A 1 -3.19 -15.79 7.27
C MET A 1 -2.66 -15.02 6.05
N SER A 2 -1.39 -14.62 6.08
CA SER A 2 -0.81 -13.58 5.19
C SER A 2 -0.87 -13.90 3.69
N THR A 3 -0.80 -15.18 3.31
CA THR A 3 -0.89 -15.59 1.90
C THR A 3 -2.24 -15.22 1.27
N PHE A 4 -3.36 -15.47 1.96
CA PHE A 4 -4.70 -15.14 1.47
C PHE A 4 -4.93 -13.63 1.43
N GLN A 5 -4.45 -12.91 2.45
CA GLN A 5 -4.48 -11.44 2.48
C GLN A 5 -3.75 -10.87 1.26
N GLY A 6 -2.52 -11.31 0.99
CA GLY A 6 -1.77 -10.85 -0.17
C GLY A 6 -2.38 -11.22 -1.52
N GLN A 7 -3.11 -12.34 -1.63
CA GLN A 7 -3.89 -12.65 -2.84
C GLN A 7 -5.04 -11.65 -3.03
N LYS A 8 -5.78 -11.34 -1.97
CA LYS A 8 -6.87 -10.34 -2.00
C LYS A 8 -6.33 -8.94 -2.33
N LEU A 9 -5.22 -8.52 -1.72
CA LEU A 9 -4.54 -7.25 -2.01
C LEU A 9 -4.10 -7.13 -3.48
N LYS A 10 -3.61 -8.22 -4.08
CA LYS A 10 -3.27 -8.26 -5.50
C LYS A 10 -4.49 -8.11 -6.39
N ARG A 11 -5.60 -8.78 -6.07
CA ARG A 11 -6.86 -8.70 -6.83
C ARG A 11 -7.46 -7.28 -6.79
N MET A 12 -7.34 -6.59 -5.66
CA MET A 12 -7.82 -5.21 -5.50
C MET A 12 -6.90 -4.15 -6.14
N GLY A 13 -5.72 -4.53 -6.63
CA GLY A 13 -4.78 -3.59 -7.25
C GLY A 13 -4.07 -2.64 -6.27
N VAL A 14 -4.22 -2.84 -4.96
CA VAL A 14 -3.58 -2.01 -3.92
C VAL A 14 -2.12 -2.36 -3.68
N GLN A 15 -1.62 -3.47 -4.25
CA GLN A 15 -0.23 -3.91 -4.10
C GLN A 15 0.80 -2.81 -4.41
N LYS A 16 0.49 -1.87 -5.32
CA LYS A 16 1.39 -0.79 -5.75
C LYS A 16 1.77 0.19 -4.63
N TYR A 17 0.97 0.26 -3.57
CA TYR A 17 1.25 1.09 -2.39
C TYR A 17 2.10 0.36 -1.36
N ILE A 18 2.09 -0.97 -1.40
CA ILE A 18 2.72 -1.85 -0.39
C ILE A 18 4.08 -2.33 -0.87
N ALA A 19 4.17 -2.75 -2.14
CA ALA A 19 5.35 -3.34 -2.72
C ALA A 19 5.49 -2.95 -4.20
N ARG A 20 6.71 -3.03 -4.72
CA ARG A 20 6.96 -2.68 -6.12
C ARG A 20 6.26 -3.67 -7.04
N VAL A 21 5.52 -3.15 -8.02
CA VAL A 21 4.84 -3.99 -9.01
C VAL A 21 5.85 -4.71 -9.90
N LYS A 22 5.40 -5.82 -10.50
CA LYS A 22 6.18 -6.61 -11.46
C LYS A 22 6.46 -5.75 -12.71
N GLU A 23 7.70 -5.76 -13.17
CA GLU A 23 8.10 -5.10 -14.42
C GLU A 23 7.43 -5.76 -15.65
N PRO A 24 7.08 -5.00 -16.69
CA PRO A 24 6.38 -5.55 -17.87
C PRO A 24 7.09 -6.74 -18.53
N LEU A 25 8.42 -6.68 -18.63
CA LEU A 25 9.24 -7.70 -19.31
C LEU A 25 9.60 -8.90 -18.43
N ARG A 26 9.26 -8.87 -17.13
CA ARG A 26 9.63 -9.96 -16.22
C ARG A 26 8.72 -11.17 -16.50
N SER A 27 9.25 -12.38 -16.51
CA SER A 27 8.43 -13.61 -16.58
C SER A 27 7.90 -13.99 -15.18
N THR A 28 8.77 -13.93 -14.19
CA THR A 28 8.49 -14.32 -12.80
C THR A 28 7.72 -13.26 -12.00
N ARG A 29 7.05 -13.69 -10.93
CA ARG A 29 6.49 -12.77 -9.93
C ARG A 29 7.63 -12.08 -9.20
N ARG A 30 7.51 -10.76 -8.98
CA ARG A 30 8.48 -10.03 -8.15
C ARG A 30 8.33 -10.34 -6.67
N HIS A 31 7.09 -10.33 -6.16
CA HIS A 31 6.78 -10.63 -4.77
C HIS A 31 5.73 -11.74 -4.68
N SER A 32 5.95 -12.68 -3.77
CA SER A 32 4.97 -13.72 -3.44
C SER A 32 3.73 -13.09 -2.79
N SER A 33 2.59 -13.78 -2.82
CA SER A 33 1.39 -13.27 -2.13
C SER A 33 1.60 -13.25 -0.63
N PHE A 34 2.35 -14.21 -0.07
CA PHE A 34 2.77 -14.17 1.33
C PHE A 34 3.52 -12.88 1.67
N TYR A 35 4.53 -12.49 0.88
CA TYR A 35 5.30 -11.26 1.10
C TYR A 35 4.41 -10.02 1.11
N VAL A 36 3.54 -9.88 0.10
CA VAL A 36 2.64 -8.71 0.00
C VAL A 36 1.70 -8.63 1.20
N GLY A 37 1.15 -9.75 1.66
CA GLY A 37 0.27 -9.78 2.82
C GLY A 37 0.99 -9.64 4.16
N LEU A 38 2.26 -9.99 4.27
CA LEU A 38 3.06 -9.73 5.47
C LEU A 38 3.44 -8.25 5.54
N TYR A 39 3.94 -7.70 4.44
CA TYR A 39 4.43 -6.31 4.39
C TYR A 39 3.30 -5.27 4.49
N SER A 40 2.07 -5.64 4.15
CA SER A 40 0.90 -4.76 4.34
C SER A 40 0.69 -4.39 5.82
N HIS A 41 0.99 -5.31 6.75
CA HIS A 41 0.90 -5.02 8.19
C HIS A 41 1.93 -3.97 8.59
N THR A 42 3.18 -4.13 8.15
CA THR A 42 4.27 -3.18 8.44
C THR A 42 3.96 -1.80 7.87
N TRP A 43 3.47 -1.74 6.62
CA TRP A 43 3.18 -0.46 5.96
C TRP A 43 2.09 0.34 6.70
N VAL A 44 1.02 -0.33 7.12
CA VAL A 44 -0.10 0.32 7.81
C VAL A 44 0.26 0.67 9.25
N SER A 45 1.06 -0.15 9.94
CA SER A 45 1.51 0.14 11.31
C SER A 45 2.39 1.40 11.38
N PHE A 46 3.15 1.68 10.32
CA PHE A 46 4.03 2.86 10.25
C PHE A 46 3.27 4.17 9.94
N TRP A 47 1.99 4.08 9.57
CA TRP A 47 1.20 5.23 9.16
C TRP A 47 0.98 6.22 10.30
N ASP A 48 0.62 5.72 11.48
CA ASP A 48 0.28 6.55 12.64
C ASP A 48 1.45 7.46 13.04
N ASP A 49 2.67 6.91 13.01
CA ASP A 49 3.90 7.65 13.34
C ASP A 49 4.23 8.75 12.33
N CYS A 50 3.84 8.56 11.06
CA CYS A 50 4.17 9.48 9.97
C CYS A 50 3.06 10.48 9.65
N TRP A 51 1.87 10.33 10.24
CA TRP A 51 0.69 11.07 9.82
C TRP A 51 0.87 12.59 9.91
N GLY A 52 1.51 13.09 10.97
CA GLY A 52 1.80 14.51 11.13
C GLY A 52 2.63 15.09 9.97
N ILE A 53 3.69 14.37 9.58
CA ILE A 53 4.55 14.76 8.44
C ILE A 53 3.76 14.74 7.14
N VAL A 54 2.91 13.74 6.93
CA VAL A 54 2.07 13.63 5.74
C VAL A 54 1.08 14.79 5.64
N GLN A 55 0.47 15.20 6.75
CA GLN A 55 -0.43 16.35 6.79
C GLN A 55 0.27 17.65 6.40
N ASP A 56 1.49 17.88 6.89
CA ASP A 56 2.26 19.07 6.53
C ASP A 56 2.69 19.05 5.06
N LEU A 57 3.06 17.88 4.53
CA LEU A 57 3.34 17.72 3.10
C LEU A 57 2.10 17.98 2.23
N MET A 58 0.92 17.55 2.65
CA MET A 58 -0.35 17.82 1.95
C MET A 58 -0.69 19.32 1.94
N ARG A 59 -0.38 20.05 3.03
CA ARG A 59 -0.55 21.50 3.12
C ARG A 59 0.42 22.24 2.20
N LEU A 60 1.69 21.82 2.18
CA LEU A 60 2.75 22.42 1.37
C LEU A 60 2.54 22.17 -0.13
N ASN A 61 2.20 20.94 -0.51
CA ASN A 61 2.10 20.49 -1.90
C ASN A 61 0.65 20.15 -2.28
N ARG A 62 -0.23 21.16 -2.27
CA ARG A 62 -1.66 20.97 -2.60
C ARG A 62 -1.89 20.36 -3.99
N ASN A 63 -1.03 20.65 -4.95
CA ASN A 63 -1.08 20.05 -6.30
C ASN A 63 -0.87 18.52 -6.31
N LYS A 64 -0.33 17.94 -5.23
CA LYS A 64 -0.15 16.50 -5.07
C LYS A 64 -1.19 15.85 -4.17
N LEU A 65 -2.15 16.62 -3.66
CA LEU A 65 -3.18 16.16 -2.71
C LEU A 65 -3.90 14.91 -3.21
N GLU A 66 -4.22 14.84 -4.50
CA GLU A 66 -4.89 13.67 -5.09
C GLU A 66 -4.09 12.37 -4.88
N TYR A 67 -2.76 12.40 -4.91
CA TYR A 67 -1.92 11.22 -4.73
C TYR A 67 -1.93 10.76 -3.27
N TYR A 68 -1.91 11.71 -2.32
CA TYR A 68 -2.05 11.42 -0.90
C TYR A 68 -3.42 10.80 -0.59
N LEU A 69 -4.51 11.37 -1.11
CA LEU A 69 -5.87 10.82 -0.95
C LEU A 69 -5.98 9.39 -1.47
N ARG A 70 -5.38 9.09 -2.64
CA ARG A 70 -5.36 7.73 -3.20
C ARG A 70 -4.57 6.75 -2.31
N GLY A 71 -3.48 7.21 -1.70
CA GLY A 71 -2.71 6.44 -0.73
C GLY A 71 -3.50 6.13 0.54
N MET A 72 -4.18 7.12 1.11
CA MET A 72 -5.03 6.95 2.28
C MET A 72 -6.18 5.98 2.03
N ARG A 73 -6.87 6.12 0.90
CA ARG A 73 -7.90 5.16 0.50
C ARG A 73 -7.35 3.74 0.37
N ALA A 74 -6.11 3.59 -0.10
CA ALA A 74 -5.48 2.27 -0.15
C ALA A 74 -5.20 1.72 1.26
N MET A 75 -4.81 2.55 2.22
CA MET A 75 -4.61 2.13 3.62
C MET A 75 -5.94 1.70 4.27
N GLU A 76 -7.00 2.47 4.11
CA GLU A 76 -8.35 2.11 4.59
C GLU A 76 -8.82 0.76 4.03
N LEU A 77 -8.58 0.53 2.74
CA LEU A 77 -8.88 -0.75 2.08
C LEU A 77 -8.04 -1.91 2.64
N ILE A 78 -6.81 -1.67 3.10
CA ILE A 78 -6.00 -2.71 3.74
C ILE A 78 -6.48 -2.96 5.17
N LEU A 79 -6.75 -1.90 5.94
CA LEU A 79 -7.24 -1.99 7.32
C LEU A 79 -8.56 -2.76 7.41
N SER A 80 -9.50 -2.51 6.49
CA SER A 80 -10.78 -3.25 6.41
C SER A 80 -10.65 -4.73 6.04
N MET A 81 -9.43 -5.24 5.74
CA MET A 81 -9.18 -6.66 5.49
C MET A 81 -8.68 -7.42 6.71
N PHE A 82 -8.39 -6.71 7.80
CA PHE A 82 -7.99 -7.27 9.08
C PHE A 82 -9.19 -7.31 10.02
#